data_AF-A0A3B8YRJ6-F1
#
_entry.id   AF-A0A3B8YRJ6-F1
#
_cell.length_a   1.000
_cell.length_b   1.000
_cell.length_c   1.000
_cell.angle_alpha   90.00
_cell.angle_beta   90.00
_cell.angle_gamma   90.00
#
_symmetry.space_group_name_H-M   'P 1'
#
loop_
_entity.id
_entity.type
_entity.pdbx_description
1 polymer ?
#
loop_
_entity_poly.entity_id
_entity_poly.type
_entity_poly.pdbx_seq_one_letter_code
_entity_poly.pdbx_strand_id
1 'polypeptide(L)'
;NQEWITKGALDFIEENHDERFFLYMAPTINHGPVRNDLSKTLGADNSYTSGGYLPNEDYSFMPTRQAIIDEVNNGGKELISARETWLDYSVQAIVNKLTAHGIRNDTLIIFTSDHGEKDLNSTRSGQGPVVWGKSSLYDLGMRVPLVMNWPNGITSPGRSYDEIVSHVDIAPTLLALTGASSLPTRPVDGVSLVSIINGGSTAVRQDLFAEIGYARAVRTKNRKYIAVRYTPSVYTQISSGYLWEKYEGNTATGQFTEPRPYYVANSQLGSLASNSNPTYFNDDQLYNLTADPTEDTNLYGQEPATAYDLKKRLASYIGGITNRPFRQFGDSSQEFSPTPTSTPIAPGGLQMQFLGLNSIQLDWTDSSNSELGYVVRKTVNGGVPEIIAELPAGSTSVTAALDSGVEDIVIEVASYNALGDTEVSEDLLSPESWRYRTFGDVDPTLSLPISQWNNDADSDGSSTIWEYAFGTDPRLASSISRPELRIGTGVGGPFLDYWLPRDRRRGLNFLGMVSSDLSANGWDKGAPFVTVVEDEENHLLFRSATPIGDDPKQFIRAEMVNPPGE
;
A
#
# COMPACT_ATOMS: atom_id res chain seq x y z
N ASN A 1 35.00 -26.51 1.05
CA ASN A 1 35.50 -27.05 -0.22
C ASN A 1 34.40 -26.81 -1.24
N GLN A 2 34.52 -25.76 -2.06
CA GLN A 2 33.44 -25.34 -2.94
C GLN A 2 33.35 -26.25 -4.17
N GLU A 3 34.46 -26.81 -4.64
CA GLU A 3 34.43 -27.78 -5.75
C GLU A 3 33.67 -29.03 -5.37
N TRP A 4 33.86 -29.54 -4.15
CA TRP A 4 33.08 -30.66 -3.64
C TRP A 4 31.56 -30.38 -3.62
N ILE A 5 31.14 -29.21 -3.11
CA ILE A 5 29.72 -28.83 -3.08
C ILE A 5 29.16 -28.72 -4.50
N THR A 6 29.94 -28.13 -5.40
CA THR A 6 29.56 -27.98 -6.82
C THR A 6 29.49 -29.34 -7.49
N LYS A 7 30.44 -30.25 -7.25
CA LYS A 7 30.41 -31.62 -7.77
C LYS A 7 29.11 -32.32 -7.38
N GLY A 8 28.69 -32.22 -6.12
CA GLY A 8 27.41 -32.78 -5.67
C GLY A 8 26.20 -32.23 -6.45
N ALA A 9 26.20 -30.94 -6.81
CA ALA A 9 25.17 -30.37 -7.69
C ALA A 9 25.27 -30.91 -9.13
N LEU A 10 26.48 -31.07 -9.67
CA LEU A 10 26.70 -31.61 -11.01
C LEU A 10 26.30 -33.09 -11.12
N ASP A 11 26.67 -33.90 -10.12
CA ASP A 11 26.30 -35.31 -10.01
C ASP A 11 24.77 -35.44 -9.91
N PHE A 12 24.12 -34.62 -9.07
CA PHE A 12 22.67 -34.60 -8.96
C PHE A 12 21.99 -34.28 -10.31
N ILE A 13 22.48 -33.28 -11.05
CA ILE A 13 21.94 -32.97 -12.38
C ILE A 13 22.17 -34.15 -13.34
N GLU A 14 23.36 -34.75 -13.33
CA GLU A 14 23.65 -35.92 -14.16
C GLU A 14 22.68 -37.07 -13.90
N GLU A 15 22.37 -37.35 -12.64
CA GLU A 15 21.47 -38.43 -12.25
C GLU A 15 19.99 -38.15 -12.55
N ASN A 16 19.58 -36.86 -12.60
CA ASN A 16 18.16 -36.47 -12.59
C ASN A 16 17.73 -35.63 -13.81
N HIS A 17 18.59 -35.41 -14.81
CA HIS A 17 18.30 -34.52 -15.95
C HIS A 17 17.09 -34.94 -16.80
N ASP A 18 16.70 -36.22 -16.77
CA ASP A 18 15.53 -36.76 -17.46
C ASP A 18 14.21 -36.55 -16.69
N GLU A 19 14.26 -36.04 -15.44
CA GLU A 19 13.11 -35.81 -14.57
C GLU A 19 12.98 -34.34 -14.16
N ARG A 20 11.81 -33.96 -13.61
CA ARG A 20 11.63 -32.65 -12.98
C ARG A 20 12.33 -32.65 -11.63
N PHE A 21 13.35 -31.80 -11.44
CA PHE A 21 14.10 -31.73 -10.19
C PHE A 21 14.03 -30.36 -9.51
N PHE A 22 14.34 -30.36 -8.21
CA PHE A 22 14.61 -29.17 -7.42
C PHE A 22 15.97 -29.34 -6.73
N LEU A 23 16.91 -28.45 -7.03
CA LEU A 23 18.25 -28.44 -6.44
C LEU A 23 18.41 -27.20 -5.55
N TYR A 24 18.66 -27.41 -4.26
CA TYR A 24 19.04 -26.36 -3.32
C TYR A 24 20.53 -26.50 -2.94
N MET A 25 21.36 -25.64 -3.51
CA MET A 25 22.79 -25.58 -3.22
C MET A 25 23.08 -24.39 -2.30
N ALA A 26 23.53 -24.65 -1.06
CA ALA A 26 23.76 -23.63 -0.04
C ALA A 26 25.23 -23.61 0.44
N PRO A 27 26.16 -23.04 -0.36
CA PRO A 27 27.56 -22.97 0.02
C PRO A 27 27.80 -21.94 1.13
N THR A 28 28.72 -22.23 2.04
CA THR A 28 29.04 -21.37 3.19
C THR A 28 30.33 -20.58 3.00
N ILE A 29 30.75 -20.37 1.75
CA ILE A 29 32.09 -19.87 1.38
C ILE A 29 32.41 -18.50 1.98
N ASN A 30 31.41 -17.64 2.10
CA ASN A 30 31.51 -16.29 2.65
C ASN A 30 31.13 -16.21 4.12
N HIS A 31 30.77 -17.34 4.74
CA HIS A 31 30.47 -17.36 6.16
C HIS A 31 31.75 -17.18 6.98
N GLY A 32 31.67 -16.30 7.98
CA GLY A 32 32.80 -15.96 8.82
C GLY A 32 33.29 -17.09 9.74
N PRO A 33 34.44 -16.84 10.44
CA PRO A 33 35.08 -15.54 10.60
C PRO A 33 35.79 -15.06 9.34
N VAL A 34 35.42 -13.87 8.85
CA VAL A 34 36.02 -13.29 7.64
C VAL A 34 37.29 -12.53 8.04
N ARG A 35 38.40 -13.24 8.03
CA ARG A 35 39.71 -12.63 7.87
C ARG A 35 40.03 -12.68 6.38
N ASN A 36 40.75 -11.70 5.83
CA ASN A 36 41.34 -11.73 4.46
C ASN A 36 42.44 -12.82 4.35
N ASP A 37 42.17 -13.95 4.96
CA ASP A 37 43.00 -15.13 5.11
C ASP A 37 42.35 -16.22 4.26
N LEU A 38 43.02 -16.58 3.17
CA LEU A 38 42.56 -17.63 2.28
C LEU A 38 43.04 -19.02 2.73
N SER A 39 43.84 -19.15 3.80
CA SER A 39 44.40 -20.44 4.25
C SER A 39 43.34 -21.47 4.65
N LYS A 40 42.13 -21.00 4.99
CA LYS A 40 40.96 -21.85 5.31
C LYS A 40 39.97 -22.00 4.16
N THR A 41 40.28 -21.43 3.00
CA THR A 41 39.44 -21.47 1.79
C THR A 41 40.28 -21.86 0.58
N LEU A 42 40.64 -20.93 -0.31
CA LEU A 42 41.37 -21.22 -1.54
C LEU A 42 42.80 -21.74 -1.30
N GLY A 43 43.42 -21.44 -0.16
CA GLY A 43 44.73 -21.95 0.24
C GLY A 43 44.68 -23.26 1.03
N ALA A 44 43.49 -23.80 1.32
CA ALA A 44 43.36 -25.08 2.03
C ALA A 44 43.59 -26.27 1.08
N ASP A 45 43.91 -27.44 1.64
CA ASP A 45 43.95 -28.70 0.89
C ASP A 45 42.54 -29.06 0.39
N ASN A 46 42.38 -29.26 -0.92
CA ASN A 46 41.11 -29.60 -1.57
C ASN A 46 40.74 -31.08 -1.46
N SER A 47 41.60 -31.91 -0.87
CA SER A 47 41.32 -33.32 -0.57
C SER A 47 40.35 -33.47 0.61
N TYR A 48 40.25 -32.47 1.49
CA TYR A 48 39.31 -32.51 2.61
C TYR A 48 37.91 -32.05 2.18
N THR A 49 36.95 -32.95 2.34
CA THR A 49 35.54 -32.75 1.97
C THR A 49 34.63 -33.11 3.14
N SER A 50 33.32 -32.83 3.03
CA SER A 50 32.35 -33.33 4.03
C SER A 50 32.19 -34.86 3.98
N GLY A 51 32.60 -35.52 2.90
CA GLY A 51 32.65 -36.98 2.79
C GLY A 51 33.94 -37.62 3.34
N GLY A 52 34.91 -36.82 3.79
CA GLY A 52 36.20 -37.28 4.30
C GLY A 52 37.39 -36.81 3.45
N TYR A 53 38.52 -37.50 3.60
CA TYR A 53 39.74 -37.22 2.83
C TYR A 53 39.72 -37.98 1.49
N LEU A 54 39.57 -37.24 0.40
CA LEU A 54 39.40 -37.73 -0.97
C LEU A 54 40.43 -37.04 -1.90
N PRO A 55 41.67 -37.56 -1.99
CA PRO A 55 42.78 -36.88 -2.69
C PRO A 55 42.73 -36.96 -4.21
N ASN A 56 41.85 -37.80 -4.77
CA ASN A 56 41.79 -38.10 -6.20
C ASN A 56 40.50 -37.60 -6.87
N GLU A 57 39.76 -36.72 -6.22
CA GLU A 57 38.57 -36.10 -6.82
C GLU A 57 38.96 -35.22 -8.02
N ASP A 58 38.19 -35.34 -9.09
CA ASP A 58 38.36 -34.50 -10.28
C ASP A 58 37.52 -33.23 -10.13
N TYR A 59 38.20 -32.09 -10.07
CA TYR A 59 37.60 -30.76 -10.02
C TYR A 59 37.88 -29.92 -11.27
N SER A 60 38.23 -30.55 -12.39
CA SER A 60 38.56 -29.88 -13.66
C SER A 60 37.40 -29.11 -14.31
N PHE A 61 36.18 -29.27 -13.80
CA PHE A 61 34.99 -28.49 -14.20
C PHE A 61 35.03 -27.02 -13.70
N MET A 62 36.04 -26.64 -12.93
CA MET A 62 36.33 -25.25 -12.54
C MET A 62 37.82 -24.93 -12.71
N PRO A 63 38.19 -23.64 -12.80
CA PRO A 63 39.58 -23.22 -12.73
C PRO A 63 40.24 -23.64 -11.41
N THR A 64 41.57 -23.75 -11.44
CA THR A 64 42.32 -24.03 -10.20
C THR A 64 42.18 -22.88 -9.20
N ARG A 65 42.26 -23.20 -7.90
CA ARG A 65 42.21 -22.19 -6.83
C ARG A 65 43.26 -21.08 -7.03
N GLN A 66 44.44 -21.42 -7.55
CA GLN A 66 45.49 -20.45 -7.87
C GLN A 66 45.08 -19.54 -9.04
N ALA A 67 44.48 -20.08 -10.10
CA ALA A 67 44.00 -19.27 -11.22
C ALA A 67 42.94 -18.25 -10.78
N ILE A 68 42.05 -18.63 -9.87
CA ILE A 68 41.05 -17.73 -9.29
C ILE A 68 41.71 -16.60 -8.48
N ILE A 69 42.71 -16.93 -7.66
CA ILE A 69 43.50 -15.94 -6.92
C ILE A 69 44.21 -14.97 -7.87
N ASP A 70 44.84 -15.51 -8.91
CA ASP A 70 45.59 -14.73 -9.91
C ASP A 70 44.65 -13.80 -10.69
N GLU A 71 43.46 -14.26 -11.07
CA GLU A 71 42.43 -13.45 -11.73
C GLU A 71 42.04 -12.23 -10.89
N VAL A 72 41.75 -12.44 -9.60
CA VAL A 72 41.35 -11.38 -8.68
C VAL A 72 42.47 -10.37 -8.47
N ASN A 73 43.70 -10.84 -8.27
CA ASN A 73 44.88 -9.99 -8.11
C ASN A 73 45.17 -9.17 -9.38
N ASN A 74 45.13 -9.81 -10.55
CA ASN A 74 45.35 -9.13 -11.84
C ASN A 74 44.24 -8.11 -12.14
N GLY A 75 43.04 -8.34 -11.64
CA GLY A 75 41.93 -7.40 -11.70
C GLY A 75 42.03 -6.22 -10.73
N GLY A 76 43.05 -6.17 -9.87
CA GLY A 76 43.22 -5.11 -8.86
C GLY A 76 42.12 -5.09 -7.80
N LYS A 77 41.44 -6.22 -7.56
CA LYS A 77 40.38 -6.36 -6.55
C LYS A 77 40.95 -6.82 -5.21
N GLU A 78 40.24 -6.53 -4.13
CA GLU A 78 40.55 -7.07 -2.81
C GLU A 78 40.57 -8.60 -2.83
N LEU A 79 41.63 -9.23 -2.32
CA LEU A 79 41.84 -10.68 -2.40
C LEU A 79 40.70 -11.50 -1.77
N ILE A 80 39.98 -10.93 -0.80
CA ILE A 80 38.80 -11.57 -0.21
C ILE A 80 37.73 -11.91 -1.26
N SER A 81 37.62 -11.09 -2.32
CA SER A 81 36.68 -11.27 -3.45
C SER A 81 36.93 -12.52 -4.30
N ALA A 82 38.05 -13.21 -4.08
CA ALA A 82 38.34 -14.49 -4.73
C ALA A 82 37.34 -15.58 -4.34
N ARG A 83 36.68 -15.45 -3.18
CA ARG A 83 35.65 -16.39 -2.73
C ARG A 83 34.36 -16.25 -3.56
N GLU A 84 33.95 -15.03 -3.84
CA GLU A 84 32.84 -14.70 -4.72
C GLU A 84 33.14 -15.15 -6.15
N THR A 85 34.36 -14.93 -6.62
CA THR A 85 34.82 -15.40 -7.96
C THR A 85 34.77 -16.93 -8.03
N TRP A 86 35.16 -17.63 -6.97
CA TRP A 86 35.06 -19.09 -6.88
C TRP A 86 33.62 -19.60 -6.89
N LEU A 87 32.70 -18.90 -6.23
CA LEU A 87 31.27 -19.18 -6.29
C LEU A 87 30.70 -18.92 -7.69
N ASP A 88 31.13 -17.86 -8.37
CA ASP A 88 30.72 -17.54 -9.75
C ASP A 88 31.09 -18.66 -10.73
N TYR A 89 32.32 -19.19 -10.65
CA TYR A 89 32.71 -20.37 -11.43
C TYR A 89 31.90 -21.62 -11.09
N SER A 90 31.40 -21.75 -9.86
CA SER A 90 30.48 -22.84 -9.49
C SER A 90 29.15 -22.71 -10.22
N VAL A 91 28.61 -21.50 -10.32
CA VAL A 91 27.40 -21.20 -11.10
C VAL A 91 27.64 -21.48 -12.59
N GLN A 92 28.80 -21.08 -13.12
CA GLN A 92 29.19 -21.39 -14.50
C GLN A 92 29.21 -22.90 -14.76
N ALA A 93 29.80 -23.70 -13.87
CA ALA A 93 29.83 -25.15 -14.01
C ALA A 93 28.42 -25.77 -14.06
N ILE A 94 27.50 -25.29 -13.21
CA ILE A 94 26.09 -25.71 -13.22
C ILE A 94 25.42 -25.34 -14.55
N VAL A 95 25.59 -24.10 -15.02
CA VAL A 95 25.04 -23.64 -16.30
C VAL A 95 25.56 -24.49 -17.46
N ASN A 96 26.86 -24.82 -17.47
CA ASN A 96 27.48 -25.66 -18.49
C ASN A 96 26.90 -27.08 -18.47
N LYS A 97 26.70 -27.68 -17.30
CA LYS A 97 26.11 -29.02 -17.16
C LYS A 97 24.65 -29.05 -17.63
N LEU A 98 23.84 -28.07 -17.24
CA LEU A 98 22.46 -27.93 -17.74
C LEU A 98 22.42 -27.74 -19.27
N THR A 99 23.40 -27.03 -19.82
CA THR A 99 23.50 -26.79 -21.28
C THR A 99 23.90 -28.06 -22.03
N ALA A 100 24.84 -28.83 -21.48
CA ALA A 100 25.28 -30.10 -22.06
C ALA A 100 24.13 -31.11 -22.17
N HIS A 101 23.20 -31.09 -21.20
CA HIS A 101 21.98 -31.89 -21.20
C HIS A 101 20.79 -31.26 -21.95
N GLY A 102 20.97 -30.07 -22.55
CA GLY A 102 19.92 -29.40 -23.34
C GLY A 102 18.75 -28.82 -22.53
N ILE A 103 18.81 -28.86 -21.20
CA ILE A 103 17.71 -28.43 -20.29
C ILE A 103 17.87 -27.01 -19.75
N ARG A 104 18.98 -26.32 -20.06
CA ARG A 104 19.30 -24.98 -19.53
C ARG A 104 18.21 -23.93 -19.75
N ASN A 105 17.59 -23.91 -20.92
CA ASN A 105 16.60 -22.88 -21.25
C ASN A 105 15.27 -23.10 -20.51
N ASP A 106 14.99 -24.33 -20.09
CA ASP A 106 13.80 -24.71 -19.31
C ASP A 106 14.08 -24.82 -17.80
N THR A 107 15.26 -24.41 -17.35
CA THR A 107 15.63 -24.41 -15.93
C THR A 107 15.60 -23.00 -15.36
N LEU A 108 14.84 -22.79 -14.27
CA LEU A 108 14.90 -21.57 -13.46
C LEU A 108 16.05 -21.65 -12.46
N ILE A 109 17.02 -20.75 -12.59
CA ILE A 109 18.10 -20.55 -11.63
C ILE A 109 17.76 -19.33 -10.77
N ILE A 110 17.70 -19.51 -9.44
CA ILE A 110 17.53 -18.42 -8.48
C ILE A 110 18.84 -18.27 -7.70
N PHE A 111 19.50 -17.12 -7.82
CA PHE A 111 20.68 -16.76 -7.04
C PHE A 111 20.31 -15.71 -5.99
N THR A 112 20.60 -16.00 -4.72
CA THR A 112 20.35 -15.09 -3.59
C THR A 112 21.32 -15.36 -2.43
N SER A 113 21.30 -14.50 -1.41
CA SER A 113 22.01 -14.67 -0.13
C SER A 113 20.99 -14.77 1.00
N ASP A 114 21.27 -15.47 2.11
CA ASP A 114 20.32 -15.60 3.23
C ASP A 114 20.14 -14.29 4.03
N HIS A 115 21.17 -13.46 4.08
CA HIS A 115 21.16 -12.14 4.69
C HIS A 115 22.20 -11.21 4.05
N GLY A 116 22.13 -9.90 4.35
CA GLY A 116 23.18 -8.93 4.03
C GLY A 116 24.38 -9.08 4.97
N GLU A 117 25.57 -8.62 4.55
CA GLU A 117 26.81 -8.85 5.31
C GLU A 117 27.48 -7.55 5.78
N LYS A 118 28.20 -6.88 4.89
CA LYS A 118 29.01 -5.69 5.17
C LYS A 118 29.34 -4.98 3.86
N ASP A 119 29.73 -3.72 3.97
CA ASP A 119 30.35 -2.96 2.88
C ASP A 119 31.85 -2.84 3.15
N LEU A 120 32.67 -3.26 2.19
CA LEU A 120 34.13 -3.26 2.24
C LEU A 120 34.76 -1.98 1.68
N ASN A 121 33.97 -1.12 1.02
CA ASN A 121 34.44 0.06 0.30
C ASN A 121 33.78 1.35 0.80
N SER A 122 33.18 1.32 1.99
CA SER A 122 32.45 2.47 2.52
C SER A 122 33.40 3.61 2.86
N THR A 123 33.05 4.82 2.41
CA THR A 123 33.73 6.08 2.80
C THR A 123 33.00 6.80 3.93
N ARG A 124 32.10 6.12 4.65
CA ARG A 124 31.30 6.70 5.73
C ARG A 124 32.22 7.20 6.84
N SER A 125 32.20 8.51 7.06
CA SER A 125 33.15 9.21 7.94
C SER A 125 33.11 8.65 9.36
N GLY A 126 34.28 8.26 9.89
CA GLY A 126 34.42 7.82 11.28
C GLY A 126 34.17 6.33 11.56
N GLN A 127 33.80 5.53 10.56
CA GLN A 127 33.45 4.10 10.75
C GLN A 127 34.52 3.11 10.26
N GLY A 128 35.67 3.61 9.78
CA GLY A 128 36.72 2.78 9.19
C GLY A 128 36.35 2.25 7.79
N PRO A 129 37.19 1.40 7.18
CA PRO A 129 36.97 0.92 5.81
C PRO A 129 35.85 -0.12 5.67
N VAL A 130 35.28 -0.61 6.78
CA VAL A 130 34.27 -1.69 6.76
C VAL A 130 33.05 -1.28 7.58
N VAL A 131 31.87 -1.24 6.95
CA VAL A 131 30.59 -1.01 7.62
C VAL A 131 29.85 -2.35 7.72
N TRP A 132 29.46 -2.74 8.93
CA TRP A 132 28.86 -4.04 9.20
C TRP A 132 27.32 -4.00 9.15
N GLY A 133 26.71 -4.94 8.45
CA GLY A 133 25.25 -5.08 8.32
C GLY A 133 24.66 -6.29 9.05
N LYS A 134 25.33 -7.45 9.02
CA LYS A 134 24.81 -8.70 9.62
C LYS A 134 24.46 -8.51 11.09
N SER A 135 23.38 -9.16 11.53
CA SER A 135 22.85 -9.06 12.89
C SER A 135 22.18 -7.72 13.25
N SER A 136 21.65 -7.04 12.24
CA SER A 136 20.87 -5.81 12.38
C SER A 136 19.67 -5.78 11.43
N LEU A 137 18.81 -4.77 11.57
CA LEU A 137 17.68 -4.51 10.66
C LEU A 137 17.92 -3.29 9.75
N TYR A 138 19.17 -2.85 9.64
CA TYR A 138 19.59 -1.88 8.63
C TYR A 138 19.62 -2.54 7.24
N ASP A 139 19.48 -1.77 6.17
CA ASP A 139 19.39 -2.27 4.80
C ASP A 139 20.64 -3.09 4.44
N LEU A 140 21.81 -2.72 4.93
CA LEU A 140 23.04 -3.50 4.73
C LEU A 140 22.97 -4.90 5.35
N GLY A 141 22.14 -5.11 6.38
CA GLY A 141 21.90 -6.43 6.99
C GLY A 141 20.74 -7.21 6.37
N MET A 142 19.81 -6.54 5.72
CA MET A 142 18.57 -7.12 5.21
C MET A 142 18.54 -7.29 3.68
N ARG A 143 19.15 -6.37 2.94
CA ARG A 143 19.11 -6.32 1.48
C ARG A 143 20.12 -7.31 0.91
N VAL A 144 19.64 -8.16 0.00
CA VAL A 144 20.43 -9.23 -0.64
C VAL A 144 20.32 -9.12 -2.16
N PRO A 145 21.29 -9.68 -2.92
CA PRO A 145 21.07 -9.90 -4.35
C PRO A 145 19.93 -10.90 -4.54
N LEU A 146 19.09 -10.69 -5.55
CA LEU A 146 18.13 -11.69 -6.02
C LEU A 146 18.13 -11.66 -7.55
N VAL A 147 18.62 -12.73 -8.17
CA VAL A 147 18.63 -12.90 -9.62
C VAL A 147 17.85 -14.15 -9.96
N MET A 148 16.80 -14.00 -10.78
CA MET A 148 16.04 -15.11 -11.35
C MET A 148 16.36 -15.21 -12.84
N ASN A 149 16.84 -16.37 -13.28
CA ASN A 149 17.22 -16.61 -14.66
C ASN A 149 16.56 -17.88 -15.21
N TRP A 150 15.60 -17.70 -16.12
CA TRP A 150 14.87 -18.77 -16.79
C TRP A 150 14.54 -18.34 -18.23
N PRO A 151 15.39 -18.67 -19.22
CA PRO A 151 15.30 -18.13 -20.57
C PRO A 151 13.94 -18.35 -21.25
N ASN A 152 13.33 -19.53 -21.09
CA ASN A 152 12.04 -19.83 -21.72
C ASN A 152 10.82 -19.45 -20.89
N GLY A 153 10.96 -19.23 -19.57
CA GLY A 153 9.81 -18.97 -18.71
C GLY A 153 9.68 -17.55 -18.17
N ILE A 154 10.74 -16.74 -18.19
CA ILE A 154 10.64 -15.31 -17.87
C ILE A 154 10.29 -14.52 -19.12
N THR A 155 9.22 -13.73 -19.04
CA THR A 155 8.87 -12.75 -20.07
C THR A 155 9.83 -11.56 -20.00
N SER A 156 10.38 -11.18 -21.16
CA SER A 156 11.37 -10.09 -21.31
C SER A 156 12.62 -10.27 -20.41
N PRO A 157 13.45 -11.32 -20.63
CA PRO A 157 14.68 -11.52 -19.88
C PRO A 157 15.63 -10.32 -19.92
N GLY A 158 16.36 -10.09 -18.83
CA GLY A 158 17.32 -8.98 -18.71
C GLY A 158 16.75 -7.67 -18.14
N ARG A 159 15.49 -7.68 -17.68
CA ARG A 159 14.85 -6.55 -17.01
C ARG A 159 15.18 -6.47 -15.51
N SER A 160 15.08 -5.27 -14.92
CA SER A 160 15.03 -5.07 -13.48
C SER A 160 13.58 -5.00 -12.97
N TYR A 161 13.41 -5.18 -11.65
CA TYR A 161 12.16 -4.95 -10.93
C TYR A 161 12.51 -4.27 -9.62
N ASP A 162 12.19 -2.98 -9.53
CA ASP A 162 12.68 -2.09 -8.47
C ASP A 162 11.67 -1.88 -7.33
N GLU A 163 10.74 -2.83 -7.16
CA GLU A 163 9.82 -2.90 -6.03
C GLU A 163 10.29 -3.91 -4.99
N ILE A 164 9.62 -3.91 -3.83
CA ILE A 164 10.03 -4.73 -2.71
C ILE A 164 9.60 -6.19 -2.87
N VAL A 165 10.53 -7.10 -2.60
CA VAL A 165 10.32 -8.55 -2.50
C VAL A 165 11.02 -9.10 -1.26
N SER A 166 10.69 -10.32 -0.86
CA SER A 166 11.28 -11.02 0.28
C SER A 166 11.64 -12.46 -0.04
N HIS A 167 12.57 -13.05 0.72
CA HIS A 167 12.87 -14.48 0.62
C HIS A 167 11.66 -15.39 0.80
N VAL A 168 10.71 -14.99 1.64
CA VAL A 168 9.49 -15.77 1.89
C VAL A 168 8.62 -15.90 0.63
N ASP A 169 8.88 -15.10 -0.40
CA ASP A 169 8.16 -15.11 -1.68
C ASP A 169 8.61 -16.25 -2.61
N ILE A 170 9.81 -16.79 -2.38
CA ILE A 170 10.36 -17.86 -3.22
C ILE A 170 9.47 -19.11 -3.15
N ALA A 171 9.07 -19.51 -1.93
CA ALA A 171 8.23 -20.69 -1.74
C ALA A 171 6.88 -20.63 -2.49
N PRO A 172 6.01 -19.62 -2.28
CA PRO A 172 4.75 -19.52 -3.04
C PRO A 172 4.96 -19.32 -4.54
N THR A 173 6.08 -18.70 -4.96
CA THR A 173 6.43 -18.59 -6.38
C THR A 173 6.70 -19.97 -6.99
N LEU A 174 7.54 -20.79 -6.35
CA LEU A 174 7.86 -22.15 -6.83
C LEU A 174 6.64 -23.07 -6.82
N LEU A 175 5.79 -22.97 -5.79
CA LEU A 175 4.53 -23.73 -5.73
C LEU A 175 3.61 -23.36 -6.90
N ALA A 176 3.45 -22.06 -7.17
CA ALA A 176 2.64 -21.58 -8.29
C ALA A 176 3.18 -22.04 -9.65
N LEU A 177 4.50 -21.98 -9.86
CA LEU A 177 5.14 -22.42 -11.11
C LEU A 177 5.05 -23.94 -11.35
N THR A 178 5.10 -24.74 -10.28
CA THR A 178 5.12 -26.20 -10.42
C THR A 178 3.73 -26.80 -10.61
N GLY A 179 2.67 -26.02 -10.39
CA GLY A 179 1.29 -26.49 -10.36
C GLY A 179 0.98 -27.29 -9.09
N ALA A 180 1.84 -27.20 -8.06
CA ALA A 180 1.61 -27.81 -6.75
C ALA A 180 0.50 -27.02 -6.03
N SER A 181 -0.76 -27.32 -6.37
CA SER A 181 -1.95 -26.67 -5.82
C SER A 181 -2.23 -27.01 -4.35
N SER A 182 -1.42 -27.88 -3.75
CA SER A 182 -1.54 -28.33 -2.37
C SER A 182 -0.23 -28.14 -1.63
N LEU A 183 -0.06 -27.01 -0.90
CA LEU A 183 0.74 -26.81 0.32
C LEU A 183 0.75 -25.31 0.71
N PRO A 184 0.68 -24.90 1.99
CA PRO A 184 0.43 -25.63 3.24
C PRO A 184 -1.00 -25.44 3.82
N THR A 185 -1.38 -26.23 4.83
CA THR A 185 -2.63 -26.08 5.62
C THR A 185 -2.66 -24.83 6.52
N ARG A 186 -1.68 -23.93 6.35
CA ARG A 186 -1.47 -22.74 7.18
C ARG A 186 -1.22 -21.54 6.27
N PRO A 187 -1.57 -20.32 6.72
CA PRO A 187 -1.23 -19.09 6.00
C PRO A 187 0.27 -19.01 5.69
N VAL A 188 0.60 -18.49 4.51
CA VAL A 188 1.98 -18.19 4.10
C VAL A 188 2.14 -16.67 4.02
N ASP A 189 3.24 -16.15 4.55
CA ASP A 189 3.50 -14.70 4.57
C ASP A 189 3.98 -14.17 3.21
N GLY A 190 4.49 -15.06 2.35
CA GLY A 190 5.02 -14.71 1.04
C GLY A 190 3.95 -14.49 -0.03
N VAL A 191 4.29 -13.71 -1.05
CA VAL A 191 3.46 -13.48 -2.22
C VAL A 191 4.14 -14.07 -3.45
N SER A 192 3.39 -14.74 -4.31
CA SER A 192 3.94 -15.31 -5.54
C SER A 192 4.43 -14.21 -6.50
N LEU A 193 5.64 -14.38 -7.03
CA LEU A 193 6.27 -13.49 -8.01
C LEU A 193 5.96 -13.92 -9.46
N VAL A 194 5.01 -14.84 -9.68
CA VAL A 194 4.63 -15.29 -11.03
C VAL A 194 4.13 -14.14 -11.90
N SER A 195 3.40 -13.18 -11.34
CA SER A 195 3.00 -11.96 -12.07
C SER A 195 4.20 -11.19 -12.60
N ILE A 196 5.29 -11.17 -11.84
CA ILE A 196 6.56 -10.53 -12.21
C ILE A 196 7.29 -11.38 -13.26
N ILE A 197 7.36 -12.70 -13.09
CA ILE A 197 7.93 -13.61 -14.11
C ILE A 197 7.22 -13.43 -15.48
N ASN A 198 5.92 -13.16 -15.47
CA ASN A 198 5.10 -12.91 -16.66
C ASN A 198 5.17 -11.46 -17.20
N GLY A 199 6.12 -10.65 -16.73
CA GLY A 199 6.37 -9.30 -17.24
C GLY A 199 5.63 -8.18 -16.51
N GLY A 200 4.92 -8.48 -15.41
CA GLY A 200 4.30 -7.46 -14.57
C GLY A 200 5.33 -6.53 -13.90
N SER A 201 4.92 -5.28 -13.69
CA SER A 201 5.70 -4.23 -13.03
C SER A 201 5.03 -3.68 -11.76
N THR A 202 3.78 -4.06 -11.48
CA THR A 202 3.06 -3.63 -10.28
C THR A 202 3.69 -4.21 -9.01
N ALA A 203 3.82 -3.39 -7.98
CA ALA A 203 4.29 -3.81 -6.67
C ALA A 203 3.41 -4.93 -6.10
N VAL A 204 4.03 -6.05 -5.72
CA VAL A 204 3.35 -7.19 -5.08
C VAL A 204 3.05 -6.97 -3.59
N ARG A 205 3.62 -5.92 -3.00
CA ARG A 205 3.43 -5.47 -1.60
C ARG A 205 3.89 -4.03 -1.43
N GLN A 206 3.44 -3.40 -0.35
CA GLN A 206 3.84 -2.03 0.01
C GLN A 206 4.92 -1.98 1.10
N ASP A 207 5.05 -3.05 1.89
CA ASP A 207 5.96 -3.10 3.02
C ASP A 207 6.45 -4.53 3.32
N LEU A 208 7.48 -4.62 4.17
CA LEU A 208 8.05 -5.84 4.70
C LEU A 208 8.17 -5.77 6.21
N PHE A 209 7.87 -6.89 6.86
CA PHE A 209 8.26 -7.15 8.24
C PHE A 209 9.65 -7.79 8.31
N ALA A 210 10.43 -7.40 9.31
CA ALA A 210 11.66 -8.10 9.68
C ALA A 210 11.85 -8.11 11.19
N GLU A 211 12.50 -9.15 11.72
CA GLU A 211 12.84 -9.23 13.12
C GLU A 211 14.22 -9.83 13.37
N ILE A 212 14.86 -9.36 14.44
CA ILE A 212 16.07 -9.98 14.97
C ILE A 212 16.21 -9.71 16.47
N GLY A 213 16.26 -10.78 17.27
CA GLY A 213 16.51 -10.69 18.70
C GLY A 213 15.56 -9.73 19.43
N TYR A 214 16.01 -8.54 19.86
CA TYR A 214 15.19 -7.48 20.48
C TYR A 214 14.59 -6.45 19.50
N ALA A 215 15.01 -6.43 18.24
CA ALA A 215 14.60 -5.42 17.26
C ALA A 215 13.59 -5.99 16.25
N ARG A 216 12.57 -5.21 15.90
CA ARG A 216 11.53 -5.47 14.87
C ARG A 216 11.49 -4.28 13.94
N ALA A 217 11.19 -4.50 12.66
CA ALA A 217 11.12 -3.43 11.69
C ALA A 217 9.98 -3.62 10.71
N VAL A 218 9.48 -2.48 10.21
CA VAL A 218 8.71 -2.40 8.97
C VAL A 218 9.48 -1.54 7.99
N ARG A 219 9.61 -2.04 6.75
CA ARG A 219 10.31 -1.37 5.66
C ARG A 219 9.38 -1.22 4.46
N THR A 220 9.09 0.02 4.07
CA THR A 220 8.49 0.35 2.78
C THR A 220 9.60 0.59 1.75
N LYS A 221 9.24 1.02 0.54
CA LYS A 221 10.22 1.27 -0.52
C LYS A 221 11.21 2.37 -0.14
N ASN A 222 10.73 3.39 0.58
CA ASN A 222 11.44 4.64 0.86
C ASN A 222 11.46 5.03 2.35
N ARG A 223 10.82 4.26 3.23
CA ARG A 223 10.80 4.49 4.67
C ARG A 223 11.12 3.20 5.42
N LYS A 224 11.74 3.33 6.58
CA LYS A 224 11.91 2.21 7.52
C LYS A 224 11.70 2.69 8.94
N TYR A 225 10.99 1.88 9.71
CA TYR A 225 10.87 2.02 11.14
C TYR A 225 11.45 0.79 11.84
N ILE A 226 12.29 1.01 12.85
CA ILE A 226 12.85 -0.04 13.71
C ILE A 226 12.43 0.24 15.16
N ALA A 227 11.88 -0.78 15.81
CA ALA A 227 11.53 -0.77 17.23
C ALA A 227 12.39 -1.79 17.99
N VAL A 228 13.15 -1.31 18.97
CA VAL A 228 13.94 -2.13 19.89
C VAL A 228 13.19 -2.25 21.20
N ARG A 229 12.85 -3.47 21.60
CA ARG A 229 12.08 -3.73 22.83
C ARG A 229 12.71 -4.86 23.64
N TYR A 230 12.89 -4.63 24.93
CA TYR A 230 13.51 -5.56 25.86
C TYR A 230 12.50 -6.17 26.84
N THR A 231 12.86 -7.25 27.51
CA THR A 231 12.05 -7.86 28.57
C THR A 231 11.90 -6.92 29.77
N PRO A 232 10.90 -7.10 30.66
CA PRO A 232 10.74 -6.25 31.84
C PRO A 232 11.96 -6.35 32.77
N SER A 233 12.58 -7.53 32.84
CA SER A 233 13.81 -7.76 33.60
C SER A 233 14.98 -6.94 33.05
N VAL A 234 15.16 -6.87 31.73
CA VAL A 234 16.20 -6.06 31.10
C VAL A 234 15.90 -4.58 31.27
N TYR A 235 14.65 -4.13 31.12
CA TYR A 235 14.29 -2.73 31.43
C TYR A 235 14.56 -2.36 32.89
N THR A 236 14.33 -3.28 33.84
CA THR A 236 14.70 -3.08 35.25
C THR A 236 16.20 -2.88 35.40
N GLN A 237 17.03 -3.68 34.73
CA GLN A 237 18.49 -3.51 34.72
C GLN A 237 18.90 -2.16 34.10
N ILE A 238 18.31 -1.76 32.97
CA ILE A 238 18.56 -0.45 32.35
C ILE A 238 18.24 0.66 33.36
N SER A 239 17.08 0.58 34.02
CA SER A 239 16.63 1.59 34.99
C SER A 239 17.51 1.70 36.24
N SER A 240 18.18 0.60 36.63
CA SER A 240 19.13 0.61 37.75
C SER A 240 20.51 1.15 37.37
N GLY A 241 20.72 1.53 36.10
CA GLY A 241 22.03 1.94 35.58
C GLY A 241 23.00 0.77 35.39
N TYR A 242 22.49 -0.47 35.27
CA TYR A 242 23.33 -1.62 34.93
C TYR A 242 23.93 -1.41 33.53
N LEU A 243 25.23 -1.67 33.39
CA LEU A 243 25.94 -1.57 32.12
C LEU A 243 26.34 -2.97 31.65
N TRP A 244 26.18 -3.22 30.36
CA TRP A 244 26.59 -4.46 29.72
C TRP A 244 28.06 -4.40 29.29
N GLU A 245 28.68 -5.57 29.21
CA GLU A 245 30.05 -5.69 28.76
C GLU A 245 30.20 -5.25 27.30
N LYS A 246 31.16 -4.37 27.05
CA LYS A 246 31.54 -3.91 25.72
C LYS A 246 32.39 -4.95 25.02
N TYR A 247 32.11 -5.14 23.74
CA TYR A 247 32.88 -5.99 22.85
C TYR A 247 33.58 -5.14 21.80
N GLU A 248 34.83 -5.47 21.49
CA GLU A 248 35.58 -4.87 20.39
C GLU A 248 36.03 -5.98 19.44
N GLY A 249 35.41 -6.03 18.26
CA GLY A 249 35.55 -7.17 17.35
C GLY A 249 35.11 -8.47 18.04
N ASN A 250 36.01 -9.44 18.13
CA ASN A 250 35.73 -10.77 18.68
C ASN A 250 36.03 -10.90 20.19
N THR A 251 36.34 -9.80 20.87
CA THR A 251 36.90 -9.86 22.22
C THR A 251 36.04 -9.08 23.20
N ALA A 252 35.64 -9.77 24.28
CA ALA A 252 35.08 -9.15 25.45
C ALA A 252 36.14 -8.26 26.11
N THR A 253 35.85 -6.97 26.30
CA THR A 253 36.85 -6.01 26.77
C THR A 253 37.06 -6.05 28.29
N GLY A 254 36.16 -6.71 29.04
CA GLY A 254 36.08 -6.59 30.49
C GLY A 254 35.54 -5.25 30.98
N GLN A 255 35.19 -4.33 30.07
CA GLN A 255 34.62 -3.03 30.39
C GLN A 255 33.10 -3.08 30.28
N PHE A 256 32.39 -2.73 31.36
CA PHE A 256 30.92 -2.69 31.39
C PHE A 256 30.46 -1.26 31.12
N THR A 257 30.43 -0.89 29.83
CA THR A 257 30.12 0.48 29.40
C THR A 257 28.90 0.57 28.50
N GLU A 258 28.42 -0.55 27.95
CA GLU A 258 27.28 -0.52 27.04
C GLU A 258 26.00 -0.23 27.83
N PRO A 259 25.21 0.78 27.44
CA PRO A 259 24.05 1.20 28.21
C PRO A 259 22.89 0.19 28.15
N ARG A 260 22.93 -0.73 27.16
CA ARG A 260 21.88 -1.68 26.82
C ARG A 260 22.48 -2.94 26.19
N PRO A 261 21.79 -4.10 26.22
CA PRO A 261 22.27 -5.27 25.50
C PRO A 261 22.11 -5.08 23.98
N TYR A 262 23.00 -5.71 23.21
CA TYR A 262 22.91 -5.77 21.75
C TYR A 262 21.63 -6.50 21.29
N TYR A 263 21.23 -6.32 20.03
CA TYR A 263 20.00 -6.93 19.48
C TYR A 263 20.01 -8.45 19.62
N VAL A 264 21.16 -9.08 19.39
CA VAL A 264 21.34 -10.53 19.42
C VAL A 264 22.20 -10.97 20.59
N ALA A 265 22.02 -12.22 21.04
CA ALA A 265 22.84 -12.81 22.10
C ALA A 265 24.32 -12.97 21.72
N ASN A 266 24.63 -13.00 20.42
CA ASN A 266 26.01 -12.99 19.94
C ASN A 266 26.58 -11.57 20.05
N SER A 267 27.18 -11.25 21.21
CA SER A 267 27.70 -9.91 21.51
C SER A 267 28.78 -9.44 20.53
N GLN A 268 29.57 -10.34 19.94
CA GLN A 268 30.53 -10.00 18.90
C GLN A 268 29.83 -9.43 17.65
N LEU A 269 28.81 -10.13 17.12
CA LEU A 269 28.10 -9.63 15.95
C LEU A 269 27.26 -8.39 16.28
N GLY A 270 26.71 -8.35 17.50
CA GLY A 270 26.02 -7.20 18.05
C GLY A 270 26.90 -5.94 18.09
N SER A 271 28.14 -6.07 18.56
CA SER A 271 29.07 -4.93 18.65
C SER A 271 29.53 -4.43 17.29
N LEU A 272 29.77 -5.32 16.32
CA LEU A 272 30.08 -4.91 14.95
C LEU A 272 28.95 -4.09 14.33
N ALA A 273 27.70 -4.54 14.53
CA ALA A 273 26.52 -3.82 14.07
C ALA A 273 26.33 -2.49 14.81
N SER A 274 26.52 -2.44 16.13
CA SER A 274 26.35 -1.18 16.89
C SER A 274 27.43 -0.15 16.56
N ASN A 275 28.67 -0.59 16.34
CA ASN A 275 29.77 0.29 15.94
C ASN A 275 29.55 0.92 14.56
N SER A 276 28.79 0.24 13.71
CA SER A 276 28.47 0.69 12.36
C SER A 276 27.22 1.58 12.31
N ASN A 277 26.42 1.66 13.38
CA ASN A 277 25.12 2.31 13.33
C ASN A 277 24.90 3.22 14.56
N PRO A 278 24.95 4.56 14.40
CA PRO A 278 24.96 5.50 15.54
C PRO A 278 23.68 5.44 16.40
N THR A 279 22.58 4.99 15.80
CA THR A 279 21.24 4.97 16.39
C THR A 279 20.85 3.58 16.90
N TYR A 280 21.79 2.62 16.89
CA TYR A 280 21.54 1.20 17.18
C TYR A 280 20.77 0.96 18.49
N PHE A 281 21.09 1.70 19.55
CA PHE A 281 20.47 1.52 20.86
C PHE A 281 19.19 2.33 21.08
N ASN A 282 18.76 3.15 20.11
CA ASN A 282 17.52 3.90 20.21
C ASN A 282 16.33 2.94 20.22
N ASP A 283 15.38 3.17 21.14
CA ASP A 283 14.16 2.38 21.23
C ASP A 283 13.34 2.46 19.94
N ASP A 284 13.25 3.64 19.37
CA ASP A 284 12.49 3.93 18.17
C ASP A 284 13.37 4.63 17.15
N GLN A 285 13.33 4.14 15.92
CA GLN A 285 14.16 4.62 14.83
C GLN A 285 13.30 4.77 13.57
N LEU A 286 13.38 5.92 12.90
CA LEU A 286 12.71 6.18 11.64
C LEU A 286 13.72 6.71 10.62
N TYR A 287 13.70 6.16 9.41
CA TYR A 287 14.60 6.53 8.33
C TYR A 287 13.85 6.82 7.04
N ASN A 288 14.37 7.79 6.28
CA ASN A 288 14.00 8.05 4.89
C ASN A 288 15.09 7.49 3.98
N LEU A 289 14.87 6.30 3.43
CA LEU A 289 15.88 5.55 2.67
C LEU A 289 16.25 6.21 1.33
N THR A 290 15.42 7.14 0.84
CA THR A 290 15.73 7.92 -0.37
C THR A 290 16.74 9.03 -0.08
N ALA A 291 16.61 9.70 1.07
CA ALA A 291 17.49 10.79 1.47
C ALA A 291 18.72 10.31 2.27
N ASP A 292 18.57 9.22 3.00
CA ASP A 292 19.54 8.62 3.91
C ASP A 292 19.58 7.09 3.72
N PRO A 293 20.18 6.60 2.63
CA PRO A 293 20.27 5.16 2.34
C PRO A 293 21.21 4.40 3.30
N THR A 294 22.00 5.11 4.10
CA THR A 294 22.92 4.53 5.09
C THR A 294 22.34 4.53 6.51
N GLU A 295 21.14 5.10 6.69
CA GLU A 295 20.36 5.08 7.94
C GLU A 295 21.13 5.70 9.12
N ASP A 296 21.81 6.82 8.87
CA ASP A 296 22.62 7.57 9.85
C ASP A 296 21.76 8.44 10.76
N THR A 297 20.66 8.97 10.22
CA THR A 297 19.87 10.03 10.83
C THR A 297 18.51 9.50 11.25
N ASN A 298 18.32 9.36 12.56
CA ASN A 298 17.04 8.98 13.12
C ASN A 298 16.05 10.16 13.10
N LEU A 299 15.00 10.04 12.29
CA LEU A 299 13.92 11.01 12.12
C LEU A 299 12.76 10.80 13.11
N TYR A 300 12.87 9.85 14.04
CA TYR A 300 11.81 9.57 14.99
C TYR A 300 11.56 10.80 15.89
N GLY A 301 10.29 11.20 16.02
CA GLY A 301 9.87 12.43 16.68
C GLY A 301 9.86 13.67 15.79
N GLN A 302 10.53 13.63 14.63
CA GLN A 302 10.51 14.70 13.62
C GLN A 302 9.38 14.48 12.59
N GLU A 303 9.08 13.21 12.29
CA GLU A 303 7.95 12.81 11.43
C GLU A 303 6.95 11.92 12.21
N PRO A 304 6.15 12.49 13.12
CA PRO A 304 5.30 11.72 14.04
C PRO A 304 4.26 10.86 13.31
N ALA A 305 3.79 11.32 12.17
CA ALA A 305 2.84 10.64 11.31
C ALA A 305 3.37 9.38 10.64
N THR A 306 4.51 9.53 9.95
CA THR A 306 5.22 8.42 9.31
C THR A 306 5.59 7.38 10.36
N ALA A 307 6.06 7.82 11.52
CA ALA A 307 6.34 6.93 12.65
C ALA A 307 5.08 6.19 13.11
N TYR A 308 3.95 6.88 13.23
CA TYR A 308 2.67 6.30 13.64
C TYR A 308 2.13 5.27 12.63
N ASP A 309 2.18 5.56 11.32
CA ASP A 309 1.79 4.61 10.25
C ASP A 309 2.63 3.33 10.29
N LEU A 310 3.95 3.47 10.28
CA LEU A 310 4.84 2.31 10.28
C LEU A 310 4.74 1.50 11.57
N LYS A 311 4.43 2.14 12.71
CA LYS A 311 4.10 1.45 13.97
C LYS A 311 2.80 0.66 13.86
N LYS A 312 1.75 1.21 13.24
CA LYS A 312 0.48 0.49 13.02
C LYS A 312 0.68 -0.71 12.10
N ARG A 313 1.43 -0.56 11.01
CA ARG A 313 1.80 -1.69 10.12
C ARG A 313 2.56 -2.75 10.89
N LEU A 314 3.55 -2.35 11.70
CA LEU A 314 4.33 -3.29 12.50
C LEU A 314 3.44 -4.00 13.52
N ALA A 315 2.52 -3.29 14.17
CA ALA A 315 1.54 -3.86 15.08
C ALA A 315 0.59 -4.85 14.38
N SER A 316 0.22 -4.60 13.12
CA SER A 316 -0.60 -5.52 12.31
C SER A 316 0.10 -6.87 12.10
N TYR A 317 1.39 -6.86 11.77
CA TYR A 317 2.18 -8.09 11.59
C TYR A 317 2.27 -8.96 12.84
N ILE A 318 2.35 -8.35 14.02
CA ILE A 318 2.59 -9.07 15.29
C ILE A 318 1.34 -9.26 16.13
N GLY A 319 0.32 -8.42 15.97
CA GLY A 319 -0.89 -8.41 16.80
C GLY A 319 -1.70 -9.70 16.71
N GLY A 320 -1.63 -10.40 15.58
CA GLY A 320 -2.23 -11.72 15.41
C GLY A 320 -1.42 -12.88 16.04
N ILE A 321 -0.19 -12.64 16.49
CA ILE A 321 0.68 -13.68 17.05
C ILE A 321 0.43 -13.80 18.55
N THR A 322 -0.17 -14.92 18.97
CA THR A 322 -0.47 -15.19 20.38
C THR A 322 0.79 -15.02 21.25
N ASN A 323 0.65 -14.29 22.36
CA ASN A 323 1.74 -13.96 23.29
C ASN A 323 2.87 -13.09 22.72
N ARG A 324 2.65 -12.36 21.61
CA ARG A 324 3.61 -11.40 21.05
C ARG A 324 2.94 -10.07 20.63
N PRO A 325 2.22 -9.36 21.53
CA PRO A 325 1.68 -8.04 21.21
C PRO A 325 2.80 -7.04 20.88
N PHE A 326 2.47 -5.95 20.18
CA PHE A 326 3.40 -4.84 20.01
C PHE A 326 3.81 -4.28 21.38
N ARG A 327 5.10 -3.92 21.54
CA ARG A 327 5.79 -3.82 22.85
C ARG A 327 5.79 -5.16 23.61
N GLN A 328 6.51 -6.16 23.10
CA GLN A 328 6.55 -7.58 23.53
C GLN A 328 6.64 -7.89 25.05
N PHE A 329 6.69 -6.89 25.94
CA PHE A 329 6.84 -6.99 27.39
C PHE A 329 6.23 -5.82 28.21
N GLY A 330 5.41 -4.92 27.64
CA GLY A 330 4.84 -3.74 28.34
C GLY A 330 3.33 -3.57 28.16
N ASP A 331 2.73 -2.61 28.87
CA ASP A 331 1.31 -2.25 28.78
C ASP A 331 0.99 -1.67 27.38
N SER A 332 0.01 -2.28 26.69
CA SER A 332 -0.45 -1.96 25.34
C SER A 332 -1.23 -0.63 25.25
N SER A 333 -1.64 -0.04 26.38
CA SER A 333 -2.42 1.22 26.40
C SER A 333 -1.64 2.47 25.97
N GLN A 334 -0.33 2.37 25.67
CA GLN A 334 0.52 3.49 25.21
C GLN A 334 1.18 3.26 23.83
N GLU A 335 0.56 2.44 22.97
CA GLU A 335 1.14 1.90 21.73
C GLU A 335 1.63 2.93 20.70
N PHE A 336 1.21 4.19 20.79
CA PHE A 336 1.26 5.10 19.65
C PHE A 336 1.79 6.52 19.91
N SER A 337 2.74 6.66 20.83
CA SER A 337 3.46 7.93 21.01
C SER A 337 4.58 8.13 19.97
N PRO A 338 4.84 9.37 19.48
CA PRO A 338 3.99 10.53 19.67
C PRO A 338 2.67 10.33 18.93
N THR A 339 1.56 10.46 19.66
CA THR A 339 0.24 10.47 19.06
C THR A 339 0.17 11.73 18.19
N PRO A 340 -0.41 11.67 16.99
CA PRO A 340 -0.74 12.86 16.24
C PRO A 340 -1.45 13.87 17.16
N THR A 341 -1.11 15.16 17.07
CA THR A 341 -1.72 16.20 17.93
C THR A 341 -3.08 16.68 17.43
N SER A 342 -3.46 16.29 16.22
CA SER A 342 -4.73 16.60 15.58
C SER A 342 -5.14 15.48 14.62
N THR A 343 -6.41 15.46 14.23
CA THR A 343 -6.85 14.70 13.05
C THR A 343 -6.09 15.18 11.80
N PRO A 344 -5.98 14.33 10.76
CA PRO A 344 -5.22 14.69 9.56
C PRO A 344 -5.82 15.86 8.77
N ILE A 345 -5.16 16.29 7.69
CA ILE A 345 -5.74 17.26 6.74
C ILE A 345 -6.55 16.49 5.70
N ALA A 346 -7.77 16.93 5.40
CA ALA A 346 -8.60 16.24 4.41
C ALA A 346 -7.91 16.17 3.03
N PRO A 347 -8.14 15.12 2.22
CA PRO A 347 -7.62 15.05 0.86
C PRO A 347 -8.06 16.27 0.05
N GLY A 348 -7.10 16.92 -0.62
CA GLY A 348 -7.33 18.13 -1.41
C GLY A 348 -7.63 17.79 -2.87
N GLY A 349 -8.36 18.67 -3.57
CA GLY A 349 -8.57 18.54 -5.02
C GLY A 349 -9.12 17.17 -5.43
N LEU A 350 -10.06 16.62 -4.66
CA LEU A 350 -10.76 15.38 -5.01
C LEU A 350 -11.41 15.56 -6.39
N GLN A 351 -11.22 14.59 -7.28
CA GLN A 351 -11.77 14.50 -8.63
C GLN A 351 -12.38 13.11 -8.82
N MET A 352 -13.36 13.02 -9.71
CA MET A 352 -14.04 11.76 -10.04
C MET A 352 -14.18 11.60 -11.55
N GLN A 353 -13.92 10.39 -12.04
CA GLN A 353 -14.14 10.00 -13.43
C GLN A 353 -14.96 8.72 -13.50
N PHE A 354 -16.01 8.69 -14.32
CA PHE A 354 -16.73 7.44 -14.61
C PHE A 354 -15.90 6.52 -15.52
N LEU A 355 -15.72 5.27 -15.09
CA LEU A 355 -15.10 4.20 -15.89
C LEU A 355 -16.16 3.33 -16.59
N GLY A 356 -17.43 3.45 -16.19
CA GLY A 356 -18.58 2.74 -16.74
C GLY A 356 -19.87 3.11 -16.01
N LEU A 357 -20.99 2.43 -16.31
CA LEU A 357 -22.30 2.76 -15.73
C LEU A 357 -22.34 2.67 -14.19
N ASN A 358 -21.58 1.74 -13.62
CA ASN A 358 -21.58 1.45 -12.17
C ASN A 358 -20.16 1.48 -11.57
N SER A 359 -19.24 2.24 -12.16
CA SER A 359 -17.86 2.30 -11.68
C SER A 359 -17.25 3.67 -11.88
N ILE A 360 -16.60 4.17 -10.84
CA ILE A 360 -15.90 5.44 -10.80
C ILE A 360 -14.45 5.27 -10.39
N GLN A 361 -13.60 6.13 -10.91
CA GLN A 361 -12.27 6.42 -10.42
C GLN A 361 -12.36 7.70 -9.60
N LEU A 362 -11.77 7.68 -8.40
CA LEU A 362 -11.56 8.85 -7.56
C LEU A 362 -10.08 9.14 -7.55
N ASP A 363 -9.70 10.40 -7.72
CA ASP A 363 -8.33 10.89 -7.63
C ASP A 363 -8.30 12.09 -6.69
N TRP A 364 -7.26 12.24 -5.87
CA TRP A 364 -7.10 13.40 -4.99
C TRP A 364 -5.63 13.73 -4.78
N THR A 365 -5.40 14.90 -4.22
CA THR A 365 -4.09 15.34 -3.73
C THR A 365 -3.94 14.94 -2.27
N ASP A 366 -2.91 14.15 -1.99
CA ASP A 366 -2.47 13.91 -0.62
C ASP A 366 -1.99 15.24 -0.01
N SER A 367 -2.85 15.81 0.84
CA SER A 367 -2.62 17.10 1.51
C SER A 367 -2.23 16.93 2.96
N SER A 368 -2.17 15.68 3.41
CA SER A 368 -1.89 15.32 4.78
C SER A 368 -0.48 14.74 4.85
N ASN A 369 0.11 14.90 6.02
CA ASN A 369 1.38 14.28 6.36
C ASN A 369 1.30 13.66 7.75
N SER A 370 0.07 13.39 8.21
CA SER A 370 -0.37 13.01 9.56
C SER A 370 -1.41 11.89 9.59
N GLU A 371 -1.69 11.32 8.42
CA GLU A 371 -2.63 10.24 8.15
C GLU A 371 -1.95 8.87 8.15
N LEU A 372 -2.70 7.88 8.62
CA LEU A 372 -2.41 6.46 8.47
C LEU A 372 -2.82 5.91 7.10
N GLY A 373 -3.69 6.65 6.43
CA GLY A 373 -4.36 6.18 5.25
C GLY A 373 -5.62 6.95 4.97
N TYR A 374 -6.34 6.44 3.98
CA TYR A 374 -7.58 7.02 3.48
C TYR A 374 -8.70 6.01 3.62
N VAL A 375 -9.87 6.47 4.01
CA VAL A 375 -11.12 5.72 3.99
C VAL A 375 -12.02 6.32 2.92
N VAL A 376 -12.61 5.46 2.10
CA VAL A 376 -13.66 5.86 1.16
C VAL A 376 -14.98 5.31 1.66
N ARG A 377 -15.94 6.19 1.84
CA ARG A 377 -17.29 5.85 2.29
C ARG A 377 -18.29 6.05 1.19
N LYS A 378 -19.32 5.21 1.22
CA LYS A 378 -20.49 5.29 0.36
C LYS A 378 -21.74 5.38 1.22
N THR A 379 -22.57 6.38 0.97
CA THR A 379 -23.88 6.54 1.58
C THR A 379 -24.93 6.45 0.49
N VAL A 380 -25.89 5.55 0.66
CA VAL A 380 -26.97 5.32 -0.30
C VAL A 380 -28.27 5.88 0.26
N ASN A 381 -28.97 6.73 -0.51
CA ASN A 381 -30.28 7.29 -0.17
C ASN A 381 -30.37 7.87 1.26
N GLY A 382 -29.32 8.56 1.73
CA GLY A 382 -29.23 9.11 3.08
C GLY A 382 -29.25 8.10 4.22
N GLY A 383 -28.88 6.85 3.91
CA GLY A 383 -28.66 5.80 4.90
C GLY A 383 -27.39 6.00 5.73
N VAL A 384 -26.90 4.91 6.32
CA VAL A 384 -25.67 4.92 7.10
C VAL A 384 -24.46 4.84 6.14
N PRO A 385 -23.42 5.68 6.32
CA PRO A 385 -22.19 5.58 5.53
C PRO A 385 -21.50 4.23 5.72
N GLU A 386 -21.19 3.54 4.61
CA GLU A 386 -20.44 2.29 4.59
C GLU A 386 -19.02 2.50 4.06
N ILE A 387 -18.01 1.94 4.72
CA ILE A 387 -16.63 1.97 4.21
C ILE A 387 -16.53 0.98 3.04
N ILE A 388 -16.23 1.51 1.86
CA ILE A 388 -16.09 0.72 0.62
C ILE A 388 -14.63 0.56 0.17
N ALA A 389 -13.71 1.36 0.72
CA ALA A 389 -12.28 1.14 0.57
C ALA A 389 -11.49 1.70 1.77
N GLU A 390 -10.41 1.02 2.14
CA GLU A 390 -9.37 1.52 3.03
C GLU A 390 -8.03 1.44 2.29
N LEU A 391 -7.28 2.55 2.30
CA LEU A 391 -6.07 2.73 1.51
C LEU A 391 -4.92 3.17 2.41
N PRO A 392 -3.67 2.80 2.11
CA PRO A 392 -2.51 3.22 2.88
C PRO A 392 -2.25 4.73 2.77
N ALA A 393 -1.48 5.29 3.72
CA ALA A 393 -0.98 6.66 3.64
C ALA A 393 -0.27 6.95 2.31
N GLY A 394 -0.35 8.18 1.81
CA GLY A 394 0.18 8.56 0.49
C GLY A 394 -0.63 8.10 -0.72
N SER A 395 -1.77 7.41 -0.52
CA SER A 395 -2.66 7.07 -1.63
C SER A 395 -3.31 8.32 -2.18
N THR A 396 -3.43 8.39 -3.51
CA THR A 396 -4.00 9.54 -4.24
C THR A 396 -5.14 9.14 -5.17
N SER A 397 -5.52 7.86 -5.19
CA SER A 397 -6.58 7.40 -6.07
C SER A 397 -7.19 6.05 -5.67
N VAL A 398 -8.43 5.79 -6.10
CA VAL A 398 -9.10 4.47 -5.98
C VAL A 398 -10.22 4.30 -6.99
N THR A 399 -10.46 3.06 -7.43
CA THR A 399 -11.67 2.71 -8.18
C THR A 399 -12.76 2.19 -7.23
N ALA A 400 -13.97 2.73 -7.33
CA ALA A 400 -15.13 2.34 -6.54
C ALA A 400 -16.29 1.87 -7.42
N ALA A 401 -17.05 0.89 -6.94
CA ALA A 401 -18.29 0.44 -7.57
C ALA A 401 -19.49 1.24 -7.05
N LEU A 402 -20.36 1.63 -7.96
CA LEU A 402 -21.65 2.26 -7.66
C LEU A 402 -22.76 1.21 -7.72
N ASP A 403 -23.81 1.41 -6.92
CA ASP A 403 -24.95 0.51 -6.87
C ASP A 403 -25.93 0.81 -8.01
N SER A 404 -26.37 -0.23 -8.71
CA SER A 404 -27.40 -0.10 -9.75
C SER A 404 -28.79 0.10 -9.15
N GLY A 405 -29.62 0.94 -9.78
CA GLY A 405 -31.02 1.12 -9.36
C GLY A 405 -31.18 1.91 -8.05
N VAL A 406 -30.16 2.68 -7.70
CA VAL A 406 -30.15 3.55 -6.52
C VAL A 406 -30.32 5.01 -6.95
N GLU A 407 -31.16 5.75 -6.23
CA GLU A 407 -31.54 7.13 -6.59
C GLU A 407 -30.48 8.15 -6.13
N ASP A 408 -29.77 7.90 -5.02
CA ASP A 408 -28.72 8.79 -4.51
C ASP A 408 -27.53 8.03 -3.90
N ILE A 409 -26.31 8.48 -4.25
CA ILE A 409 -25.05 7.97 -3.71
C ILE A 409 -24.15 9.16 -3.35
N VAL A 410 -23.71 9.22 -2.10
CA VAL A 410 -22.63 10.11 -1.66
C VAL A 410 -21.36 9.29 -1.49
N ILE A 411 -20.26 9.78 -2.05
CA ILE A 411 -18.94 9.19 -1.86
C ILE A 411 -18.06 10.21 -1.14
N GLU A 412 -17.45 9.77 -0.04
CA GLU A 412 -16.59 10.61 0.80
C GLU A 412 -15.20 9.99 0.86
N VAL A 413 -14.15 10.80 0.71
CA VAL A 413 -12.77 10.39 0.97
C VAL A 413 -12.27 11.18 2.16
N ALA A 414 -11.84 10.47 3.20
CA ALA A 414 -11.21 11.09 4.37
C ALA A 414 -9.86 10.44 4.63
N SER A 415 -8.87 11.24 4.96
CA SER A 415 -7.66 10.75 5.62
C SER A 415 -8.01 10.42 7.07
N TYR A 416 -7.28 9.51 7.71
CA TYR A 416 -7.55 9.17 9.11
C TYR A 416 -6.28 8.89 9.90
N ASN A 417 -6.31 9.09 11.22
CA ASN A 417 -5.24 8.68 12.13
C ASN A 417 -5.77 8.18 13.48
N ALA A 418 -4.91 8.12 14.51
CA ALA A 418 -5.27 7.63 15.85
C ALA A 418 -6.41 8.40 16.51
N LEU A 419 -6.55 9.68 16.15
CA LEU A 419 -7.53 10.59 16.73
C LEU A 419 -8.87 10.55 15.99
N GLY A 420 -8.94 9.84 14.87
CA GLY A 420 -10.12 9.73 14.02
C GLY A 420 -9.85 10.23 12.61
N ASP A 421 -10.92 10.35 11.85
CA ASP A 421 -10.88 10.83 10.48
C ASP A 421 -10.79 12.35 10.43
N THR A 422 -10.36 12.88 9.30
CA THR A 422 -10.52 14.30 9.02
C THR A 422 -11.98 14.68 8.94
N GLU A 423 -12.27 15.96 9.17
CA GLU A 423 -13.52 16.52 8.63
C GLU A 423 -13.54 16.23 7.12
N VAL A 424 -14.70 15.80 6.63
CA VAL A 424 -14.85 15.27 5.28
C VAL A 424 -14.46 16.35 4.28
N SER A 425 -13.62 16.01 3.29
CA SER A 425 -13.45 16.85 2.10
C SER A 425 -14.79 16.80 1.36
N GLU A 426 -15.62 17.81 1.58
CA GLU A 426 -16.98 17.81 1.06
C GLU A 426 -16.97 18.00 -0.47
N ASP A 427 -17.74 17.13 -1.11
CA ASP A 427 -18.47 17.33 -2.38
C ASP A 427 -17.76 17.08 -3.71
N LEU A 428 -18.18 16.01 -4.39
CA LEU A 428 -18.10 15.83 -5.85
C LEU A 428 -19.41 15.33 -6.46
N LEU A 429 -20.42 15.06 -5.64
CA LEU A 429 -21.62 14.33 -6.08
C LEU A 429 -22.92 15.07 -5.80
N SER A 430 -22.90 16.29 -5.25
CA SER A 430 -24.09 17.13 -5.09
C SER A 430 -23.97 18.46 -5.85
N PRO A 431 -24.92 18.74 -6.75
CA PRO A 431 -25.29 17.97 -7.92
C PRO A 431 -24.65 18.62 -9.16
N GLU A 432 -23.86 17.86 -9.91
CA GLU A 432 -23.77 18.14 -11.34
C GLU A 432 -25.03 17.61 -12.04
N SER A 433 -25.42 18.30 -13.12
CA SER A 433 -26.69 18.23 -13.87
C SER A 433 -27.02 16.88 -14.55
N TRP A 434 -26.26 15.82 -14.27
CA TRP A 434 -26.46 14.49 -14.86
C TRP A 434 -27.24 13.52 -13.96
N ARG A 435 -27.74 13.96 -12.78
CA ARG A 435 -28.40 13.14 -11.74
C ARG A 435 -29.73 12.45 -12.10
N TYR A 436 -30.25 12.54 -13.33
CA TYR A 436 -31.41 11.74 -13.76
C TYR A 436 -31.21 11.14 -15.16
N ARG A 437 -30.40 10.08 -15.24
CA ARG A 437 -30.83 8.91 -16.03
C ARG A 437 -31.52 7.98 -15.06
N THR A 438 -32.85 7.96 -15.07
CA THR A 438 -33.61 6.89 -14.41
C THR A 438 -33.15 5.55 -15.01
N PHE A 439 -32.41 4.77 -14.22
CA PHE A 439 -32.28 3.33 -14.45
C PHE A 439 -33.59 2.69 -14.01
N GLY A 440 -34.53 2.57 -14.95
CA GLY A 440 -35.81 1.91 -14.77
C GLY A 440 -36.44 1.76 -16.15
N ASP A 441 -36.97 0.57 -16.43
CA ASP A 441 -37.35 0.05 -17.74
C ASP A 441 -37.90 1.07 -18.74
N VAL A 442 -37.40 0.98 -19.97
CA VAL A 442 -37.99 1.61 -21.14
C VAL A 442 -39.46 1.15 -21.20
N ASP A 443 -40.42 2.06 -21.00
CA ASP A 443 -41.78 1.80 -21.44
C ASP A 443 -41.72 1.63 -22.97
N PRO A 444 -41.92 0.41 -23.51
CA PRO A 444 -41.76 0.17 -24.93
C PRO A 444 -42.86 0.85 -25.78
N THR A 445 -43.82 1.54 -25.15
CA THR A 445 -44.95 2.18 -25.82
C THR A 445 -44.79 3.68 -26.03
N LEU A 446 -43.80 4.33 -25.40
CA LEU A 446 -43.57 5.78 -25.55
C LEU A 446 -42.34 6.07 -26.42
N SER A 447 -42.58 6.17 -27.72
CA SER A 447 -41.58 6.60 -28.70
C SER A 447 -41.48 8.12 -28.78
N LEU A 448 -40.70 8.78 -27.91
CA LEU A 448 -40.24 10.17 -28.15
C LEU A 448 -38.80 10.41 -27.65
N PRO A 449 -38.01 11.29 -28.32
CA PRO A 449 -36.58 11.48 -28.06
C PRO A 449 -36.30 12.49 -26.92
N ILE A 450 -35.22 12.23 -26.18
CA ILE A 450 -34.83 12.75 -24.85
C ILE A 450 -34.17 14.15 -24.83
N SER A 451 -34.17 14.93 -25.91
CA SER A 451 -33.16 15.98 -26.06
C SER A 451 -33.50 17.44 -25.66
N GLN A 452 -34.57 17.78 -24.93
CA GLN A 452 -34.96 19.21 -24.85
C GLN A 452 -35.73 19.69 -23.61
N TRP A 453 -35.09 19.86 -22.45
CA TRP A 453 -35.60 20.85 -21.47
C TRP A 453 -34.44 21.65 -20.88
N ASN A 454 -33.79 22.38 -21.77
CA ASN A 454 -32.64 23.25 -21.56
C ASN A 454 -33.01 24.53 -20.81
N ASN A 455 -32.24 24.84 -19.77
CA ASN A 455 -31.16 25.83 -19.82
C ASN A 455 -30.43 25.75 -18.46
N ASP A 456 -29.10 25.64 -18.38
CA ASP A 456 -28.09 25.50 -19.44
C ASP A 456 -26.72 25.06 -18.86
N ALA A 457 -26.54 23.75 -18.77
CA ALA A 457 -25.30 23.15 -18.29
C ALA A 457 -24.19 23.04 -19.36
N ASP A 458 -24.38 23.58 -20.58
CA ASP A 458 -23.37 23.58 -21.66
C ASP A 458 -22.90 24.98 -22.12
N SER A 459 -23.38 26.04 -21.45
CA SER A 459 -22.94 27.45 -21.57
C SER A 459 -23.50 28.24 -22.78
N ASP A 460 -24.77 28.04 -23.13
CA ASP A 460 -25.61 28.87 -24.00
C ASP A 460 -26.34 30.11 -23.37
N GLY A 461 -26.43 30.25 -22.04
CA GLY A 461 -26.81 31.45 -21.29
C GLY A 461 -28.26 31.57 -20.76
N SER A 462 -28.83 30.57 -20.08
CA SER A 462 -30.10 30.71 -19.36
C SER A 462 -30.26 29.70 -18.20
N SER A 463 -31.22 29.88 -17.28
CA SER A 463 -31.41 28.98 -16.12
C SER A 463 -32.85 28.45 -16.01
N THR A 464 -33.01 27.15 -15.75
CA THR A 464 -34.33 26.49 -15.55
C THR A 464 -34.53 25.99 -14.12
N ILE A 465 -35.78 25.95 -13.68
CA ILE A 465 -36.15 25.40 -12.36
C ILE A 465 -35.74 23.93 -12.18
N TRP A 466 -35.56 23.20 -13.28
CA TRP A 466 -35.17 21.79 -13.30
C TRP A 466 -33.71 21.55 -12.87
N GLU A 467 -32.82 22.54 -12.99
CA GLU A 467 -31.45 22.45 -12.46
C GLU A 467 -31.40 22.53 -10.93
N TYR A 468 -32.44 23.10 -10.30
CA TYR A 468 -32.52 23.33 -8.86
C TYR A 468 -33.44 22.35 -8.12
N ALA A 469 -34.42 21.77 -8.83
CA ALA A 469 -35.44 20.85 -8.31
C ALA A 469 -34.89 19.49 -7.80
N PHE A 470 -33.58 19.28 -7.91
CA PHE A 470 -32.90 18.03 -7.57
C PHE A 470 -31.88 18.16 -6.43
N GLY A 471 -31.90 19.29 -5.71
CA GLY A 471 -31.13 19.47 -4.49
C GLY A 471 -31.86 18.87 -3.29
N THR A 472 -31.89 17.53 -3.17
CA THR A 472 -32.11 16.90 -1.87
C THR A 472 -30.84 17.01 -1.05
N ASP A 473 -30.93 17.30 0.25
CA ASP A 473 -29.79 17.04 1.14
C ASP A 473 -29.70 15.51 1.30
N PRO A 474 -28.66 14.86 0.74
CA PRO A 474 -28.53 13.41 0.78
C PRO A 474 -28.22 12.91 2.19
N ARG A 475 -27.99 13.77 3.18
CA ARG A 475 -27.72 13.40 4.57
C ARG A 475 -29.00 13.36 5.43
N LEU A 476 -30.11 13.92 4.93
CA LEU A 476 -31.40 13.93 5.62
C LEU A 476 -32.30 12.82 5.10
N ALA A 477 -32.56 11.80 5.91
CA ALA A 477 -33.45 10.69 5.56
C ALA A 477 -34.91 11.12 5.29
N SER A 478 -35.29 12.35 5.66
CA SER A 478 -36.61 12.95 5.40
C SER A 478 -36.67 13.76 4.09
N SER A 479 -35.57 13.86 3.33
CA SER A 479 -35.55 14.56 2.04
C SER A 479 -36.49 13.90 1.03
N ILE A 480 -37.19 14.72 0.24
CA ILE A 480 -38.14 14.25 -0.77
C ILE A 480 -37.39 14.05 -2.09
N SER A 481 -37.38 12.84 -2.65
CA SER A 481 -36.43 12.48 -3.72
C SER A 481 -36.70 13.08 -5.11
N ARG A 482 -37.89 13.67 -5.32
CA ARG A 482 -38.27 14.24 -6.63
C ARG A 482 -39.40 15.27 -6.51
N PRO A 483 -39.53 16.18 -7.49
CA PRO A 483 -40.74 16.97 -7.63
C PRO A 483 -41.97 16.09 -7.82
N GLU A 484 -43.04 16.37 -7.09
CA GLU A 484 -44.27 15.61 -7.16
C GLU A 484 -45.45 16.54 -7.41
N LEU A 485 -46.25 16.24 -8.43
CA LEU A 485 -47.54 16.86 -8.64
C LEU A 485 -48.62 15.94 -8.07
N ARG A 486 -49.42 16.45 -7.14
CA ARG A 486 -50.46 15.66 -6.46
C ARG A 486 -51.75 16.46 -6.26
N ILE A 487 -52.82 15.74 -5.92
CA ILE A 487 -54.09 16.36 -5.54
C ILE A 487 -54.16 16.46 -4.02
N GLY A 488 -54.00 17.66 -3.49
CA GLY A 488 -54.12 17.95 -2.06
C GLY A 488 -55.57 18.13 -1.60
N THR A 489 -55.86 17.86 -0.34
CA THR A 489 -57.19 18.08 0.26
C THR A 489 -57.21 19.35 1.10
N GLY A 490 -58.23 20.21 0.93
CA GLY A 490 -58.42 21.43 1.73
C GLY A 490 -59.88 21.81 1.90
N VAL A 491 -60.15 22.81 2.75
CA VAL A 491 -61.50 23.37 2.92
C VAL A 491 -61.92 24.03 1.60
N GLY A 492 -62.96 23.50 0.96
CA GLY A 492 -63.47 24.00 -0.33
C GLY A 492 -63.26 23.07 -1.53
N GLY A 493 -62.50 21.97 -1.40
CA GLY A 493 -62.35 20.95 -2.45
C GLY A 493 -60.92 20.41 -2.62
N PRO A 494 -60.66 19.57 -3.63
CA PRO A 494 -59.31 19.14 -3.99
C PRO A 494 -58.53 20.29 -4.64
N PHE A 495 -57.23 20.39 -4.38
CA PHE A 495 -56.33 21.41 -4.93
C PHE A 495 -55.16 20.76 -5.67
N LEU A 496 -54.57 21.49 -6.61
CA LEU A 496 -53.34 21.04 -7.27
C LEU A 496 -52.15 21.46 -6.40
N ASP A 497 -51.40 20.47 -5.93
CA ASP A 497 -50.20 20.63 -5.11
C ASP A 497 -48.98 20.27 -5.94
N TYR A 498 -47.97 21.14 -5.94
CA TYR A 498 -46.66 20.87 -6.50
C TYR A 498 -45.60 20.89 -5.39
N TRP A 499 -45.07 19.72 -5.06
CA TRP A 499 -44.00 19.49 -4.12
C TRP A 499 -42.67 19.64 -4.83
N LEU A 500 -41.86 20.58 -4.38
CA LEU A 500 -40.52 20.83 -4.91
C LEU A 500 -39.51 20.49 -3.81
N PRO A 501 -38.65 19.47 -4.00
CA PRO A 501 -37.49 19.25 -3.15
C PRO A 501 -36.58 20.47 -3.16
N ARG A 502 -35.99 20.80 -2.02
CA ARG A 502 -34.98 21.87 -1.96
C ARG A 502 -33.95 21.65 -0.86
N ASP A 503 -32.83 22.37 -0.99
CA ASP A 503 -31.85 22.60 0.06
C ASP A 503 -31.85 24.10 0.41
N ARG A 504 -32.17 24.43 1.68
CA ARG A 504 -32.27 25.81 2.17
C ARG A 504 -30.94 26.57 2.15
N ARG A 505 -29.79 25.88 2.00
CA ARG A 505 -28.45 26.50 1.89
C ARG A 505 -28.26 27.38 0.66
N ARG A 506 -29.12 27.26 -0.37
CA ARG A 506 -28.99 28.02 -1.63
C ARG A 506 -29.60 29.43 -1.63
N GLY A 507 -30.34 29.85 -0.59
CA GLY A 507 -30.75 31.26 -0.40
C GLY A 507 -31.62 31.88 -1.52
N LEU A 508 -32.42 31.09 -2.23
CA LEU A 508 -33.21 31.54 -3.39
C LEU A 508 -34.68 31.85 -3.05
N ASN A 509 -35.28 32.81 -3.76
CA ASN A 509 -36.71 33.12 -3.70
C ASN A 509 -37.44 32.54 -4.92
N PHE A 510 -38.68 32.08 -4.74
CA PHE A 510 -39.52 31.56 -5.83
C PHE A 510 -40.86 32.29 -5.90
N LEU A 511 -41.38 32.51 -7.12
CA LEU A 511 -42.73 32.96 -7.44
C LEU A 511 -43.52 31.82 -8.10
N GLY A 512 -44.63 31.39 -7.50
CA GLY A 512 -45.56 30.44 -8.11
C GLY A 512 -46.68 31.13 -8.90
N MET A 513 -47.05 30.60 -10.07
CA MET A 513 -48.17 31.02 -10.91
C MET A 513 -49.04 29.80 -11.29
N VAL A 514 -50.35 29.95 -11.52
CA VAL A 514 -51.19 28.91 -12.13
C VAL A 514 -51.88 29.47 -13.38
N SER A 515 -51.94 28.70 -14.47
CA SER A 515 -52.72 29.03 -15.67
C SER A 515 -53.81 27.97 -15.95
N SER A 516 -54.85 28.36 -16.68
CA SER A 516 -55.83 27.44 -17.31
C SER A 516 -55.71 27.41 -18.85
N ASP A 517 -54.83 28.23 -19.42
CA ASP A 517 -54.56 28.36 -20.85
C ASP A 517 -53.04 28.35 -21.12
N LEU A 518 -52.58 27.36 -21.90
CA LEU A 518 -51.18 27.18 -22.30
C LEU A 518 -50.80 27.96 -23.58
N SER A 519 -51.71 28.75 -24.15
CA SER A 519 -51.40 29.54 -25.34
C SER A 519 -50.25 30.53 -25.07
N ALA A 520 -49.44 30.84 -26.10
CA ALA A 520 -48.22 31.65 -25.96
C ALA A 520 -48.42 33.03 -25.31
N ASN A 521 -49.66 33.54 -25.26
CA ASN A 521 -50.03 34.83 -24.65
C ASN A 521 -51.00 34.69 -23.45
N GLY A 522 -51.29 33.47 -23.01
CA GLY A 522 -52.28 33.13 -21.98
C GLY A 522 -51.69 32.96 -20.57
N TRP A 523 -50.36 32.88 -20.43
CA TRP A 523 -49.68 32.63 -19.16
C TRP A 523 -49.87 33.73 -18.10
N ASP A 524 -50.01 34.99 -18.52
CA ASP A 524 -49.95 36.16 -17.62
C ASP A 524 -51.32 36.82 -17.36
N LYS A 525 -52.43 36.20 -17.80
CA LYS A 525 -53.75 36.83 -17.77
C LYS A 525 -54.73 36.13 -16.81
N GLY A 526 -54.72 36.60 -15.55
CA GLY A 526 -55.85 36.47 -14.61
C GLY A 526 -55.54 35.71 -13.32
N ALA A 527 -56.20 36.10 -12.23
CA ALA A 527 -56.19 35.37 -10.95
C ALA A 527 -56.68 33.91 -11.13
N PRO A 528 -56.16 32.92 -10.36
CA PRO A 528 -55.70 33.07 -8.99
C PRO A 528 -54.26 32.58 -8.71
N PHE A 529 -53.61 33.26 -7.77
CA PHE A 529 -52.20 33.14 -7.40
C PHE A 529 -51.90 31.85 -6.63
N VAL A 530 -50.86 31.10 -6.99
CA VAL A 530 -50.35 30.02 -6.12
C VAL A 530 -49.94 30.60 -4.77
N THR A 531 -50.26 29.91 -3.68
CA THR A 531 -49.67 30.23 -2.38
C THR A 531 -48.62 29.19 -2.03
N VAL A 532 -47.45 29.63 -1.55
CA VAL A 532 -46.53 28.74 -0.83
C VAL A 532 -47.22 28.41 0.49
N VAL A 533 -47.58 27.15 0.70
CA VAL A 533 -48.29 26.71 1.91
C VAL A 533 -47.39 25.94 2.87
N GLU A 534 -46.20 25.52 2.42
CA GLU A 534 -45.15 24.92 3.24
C GLU A 534 -43.79 25.38 2.72
N ASP A 535 -42.93 25.87 3.62
CA ASP A 535 -41.57 26.38 3.35
C ASP A 535 -40.58 25.77 4.36
N GLU A 536 -40.28 24.50 4.17
CA GLU A 536 -39.45 23.72 5.10
C GLU A 536 -38.00 23.64 4.60
N GLU A 537 -37.13 23.06 5.41
CA GLU A 537 -35.70 22.96 5.08
C GLU A 537 -35.43 22.07 3.86
N ASN A 538 -36.21 20.99 3.71
CA ASN A 538 -36.03 19.93 2.71
C ASN A 538 -37.01 20.02 1.52
N HIS A 539 -38.02 20.90 1.58
CA HIS A 539 -39.01 21.04 0.50
C HIS A 539 -39.80 22.35 0.53
N LEU A 540 -40.47 22.64 -0.59
CA LEU A 540 -41.38 23.76 -0.80
C LEU A 540 -42.67 23.22 -1.42
N LEU A 541 -43.83 23.53 -0.83
CA LEU A 541 -45.14 23.16 -1.38
C LEU A 541 -45.85 24.38 -1.96
N PHE A 542 -46.09 24.32 -3.27
CA PHE A 542 -46.96 25.23 -4.00
C PHE A 542 -48.36 24.65 -4.09
N ARG A 543 -49.39 25.42 -3.76
CA ARG A 543 -50.80 25.02 -3.90
C ARG A 543 -51.58 25.98 -4.79
N SER A 544 -52.44 25.46 -5.66
CA SER A 544 -53.40 26.27 -6.44
C SER A 544 -54.30 27.09 -5.50
N ALA A 545 -54.58 28.36 -5.80
CA ALA A 545 -55.44 29.17 -4.94
C ALA A 545 -56.93 28.79 -5.01
N THR A 546 -57.35 28.10 -6.07
CA THR A 546 -58.72 27.59 -6.22
C THR A 546 -58.74 26.07 -6.32
N PRO A 547 -59.80 25.41 -5.81
CA PRO A 547 -59.97 23.99 -5.98
C PRO A 547 -60.03 23.59 -7.46
N ILE A 548 -59.58 22.37 -7.75
CA ILE A 548 -59.82 21.67 -9.01
C ILE A 548 -61.33 21.33 -9.03
N GLY A 549 -62.15 22.24 -9.56
CA GLY A 549 -63.57 22.01 -9.79
C GLY A 549 -63.83 21.07 -10.98
N ASP A 550 -64.98 21.20 -11.63
CA ASP A 550 -65.36 20.37 -12.79
C ASP A 550 -64.64 20.74 -14.12
N ASP A 551 -63.85 21.82 -14.14
CA ASP A 551 -63.10 22.27 -15.33
C ASP A 551 -61.60 21.86 -15.18
N PRO A 552 -61.11 20.87 -15.95
CA PRO A 552 -60.01 20.00 -15.53
C PRO A 552 -58.60 20.53 -15.82
N LYS A 553 -58.43 21.81 -16.21
CA LYS A 553 -57.13 22.32 -16.68
C LYS A 553 -56.60 23.41 -15.76
N GLN A 554 -55.69 23.02 -14.88
CA GLN A 554 -54.85 23.91 -14.07
C GLN A 554 -53.39 23.52 -14.30
N PHE A 555 -52.52 24.51 -14.50
CA PHE A 555 -51.09 24.35 -14.75
C PHE A 555 -50.32 25.17 -13.73
N ILE A 556 -49.42 24.60 -12.93
CA ILE A 556 -48.55 25.36 -12.02
C ILE A 556 -47.24 25.69 -12.75
N ARG A 557 -46.81 26.94 -12.66
CA ARG A 557 -45.47 27.44 -12.99
C ARG A 557 -44.83 27.90 -11.68
N ALA A 558 -43.57 27.58 -11.46
CA ALA A 558 -42.77 28.24 -10.44
C ALA A 558 -41.57 28.87 -11.14
N GLU A 559 -41.29 30.12 -10.82
CA GLU A 559 -40.17 30.90 -11.33
C GLU A 559 -39.24 31.25 -10.19
N MET A 560 -37.94 31.17 -10.43
CA MET A 560 -36.94 31.68 -9.51
C MET A 560 -36.86 33.21 -9.66
N VAL A 561 -36.83 33.93 -8.54
CA VAL A 561 -36.61 35.38 -8.51
C VAL A 561 -35.23 35.63 -7.92
N ASN A 562 -34.39 36.37 -8.65
CA ASN A 562 -32.99 36.62 -8.30
C ASN A 562 -32.75 36.91 -6.81
N PRO A 563 -31.66 36.39 -6.23
CA PRO A 563 -31.09 36.96 -5.02
C PRO A 563 -30.49 38.35 -5.31
N PRO A 564 -30.36 39.24 -4.32
CA PRO A 564 -29.83 40.59 -4.56
C PRO A 564 -28.33 40.51 -4.87
N GLY A 565 -27.94 40.73 -6.13
CA GLY A 565 -26.54 40.95 -6.50
C GLY A 565 -26.04 40.48 -7.87
N GLU A 566 -26.81 39.66 -8.60
CA GLU A 566 -26.47 39.21 -9.96
C GLU A 566 -27.64 39.41 -10.92
#